data_AF-A0A3B3TTX1-F1
#
_entry.id   AF-A0A3B3TTX1-F1
#
_cell.length_a   1.000
_cell.length_b   1.000
_cell.length_c   1.000
_cell.angle_alpha   90.00
_cell.angle_beta   90.00
_cell.angle_gamma   90.00
#
_symmetry.space_group_name_H-M   'P 1'
#
loop_
_entity.id
_entity.type
_entity.pdbx_description
1 polymer ?
#
loop_
_entity_poly.entity_id
_entity_poly.type
_entity_poly.pdbx_seq_one_letter_code
_entity_poly.pdbx_strand_id
1 'polypeptide(L)'
;MSLLEKSPTPGRVLLDDTLPLTALIEASQNLQSHTEYIIRVQRGVSSDNSWQVNTPDIAMVVCGISLPLPPKKLIGNMDREFIAERQRGLQAYLDSITQHPLICTSLFVKKFLDPNNYSANYTEIALQQVSMFFRSDPKWEVQEPLKDMGWRIRKKYFLVKNKEQPKERFLLSWVDLGPDKFLSDKDLQSALKLLSNPSTAYLSPLLFSSTSESSALLIRPFSERGSLRDQICKVKPRESHLKKYCNPKKSQGLELEQIKLFGRQILESLKLLHDSGLFFGHLHASNVMVDDGVCRLVDVENGMLGVPSVLRPAFTQLRKINTAESIDVFCFGHLLYEMTYGRPPDSVPVDQFPSAPHAAVVSVLQSILSTDACKSGMPTVPALIQTPSEMIRNLTGSVLRQVPSRLKEALKSAKGSLEKRLHEEQRMLHQHRRLTRAQSHYGSEEEKKRRKILARKKCRQSTCENEEDVSVRNNNNSGSGASSPPTCPSSPTPPPATGSTPPPPPPAPPLAPPPPTAPDSSSSPPPPPGRAALLSSIQTFSKGKLKKADTADRSTPRF
;
A
#
# COMPACT_ATOMS: atom_id res chain seq x y z
N MET A 1 -25.05 -28.28 16.03
CA MET A 1 -24.61 -28.18 14.62
C MET A 1 -24.08 -26.77 14.41
N SER A 2 -22.79 -26.54 14.72
CA SER A 2 -22.18 -25.23 14.64
C SER A 2 -21.94 -24.83 13.17
N LEU A 3 -22.19 -23.56 12.89
CA LEU A 3 -21.77 -22.86 11.69
C LEU A 3 -20.24 -22.96 11.57
N LEU A 4 -19.76 -23.84 10.69
CA LEU A 4 -18.42 -23.71 10.15
C LEU A 4 -18.40 -22.41 9.33
N GLU A 5 -17.87 -21.35 9.94
CA GLU A 5 -17.30 -20.23 9.19
C GLU A 5 -16.32 -20.82 8.19
N LYS A 6 -16.70 -20.77 6.90
CA LYS A 6 -15.78 -21.05 5.81
C LYS A 6 -14.65 -20.03 5.93
N SER A 7 -13.46 -20.52 6.27
CA SER A 7 -12.21 -19.80 6.05
C SER A 7 -12.22 -19.21 4.63
N PRO A 8 -11.92 -17.92 4.44
CA PRO A 8 -12.01 -17.28 3.13
C PRO A 8 -11.10 -17.99 2.12
N THR A 9 -11.63 -18.24 0.93
CA THR A 9 -10.91 -18.85 -0.18
C THR A 9 -9.65 -18.03 -0.52
N PRO A 10 -8.47 -18.66 -0.66
CA PRO A 10 -7.26 -17.96 -1.10
C PRO A 10 -7.52 -17.29 -2.46
N GLY A 11 -7.30 -15.98 -2.55
CA GLY A 11 -7.50 -15.19 -3.78
C GLY A 11 -8.71 -14.25 -3.80
N ARG A 12 -9.53 -14.18 -2.74
CA ARG A 12 -10.70 -13.27 -2.70
C ARG A 12 -10.48 -11.90 -2.04
N VAL A 13 -9.35 -11.67 -1.37
CA VAL A 13 -8.96 -10.32 -0.91
C VAL A 13 -7.80 -9.86 -1.78
N LEU A 14 -8.07 -8.96 -2.72
CA LEU A 14 -7.03 -8.34 -3.53
C LEU A 14 -6.12 -7.54 -2.60
N LEU A 15 -4.81 -7.78 -2.74
CA LEU A 15 -3.81 -7.21 -1.84
C LEU A 15 -3.70 -5.69 -2.02
N ASP A 16 -3.81 -4.94 -0.93
CA ASP A 16 -3.50 -3.50 -0.95
C ASP A 16 -2.00 -3.27 -0.74
N ASP A 17 -1.31 -2.94 -1.82
CA ASP A 17 0.14 -2.68 -1.84
C ASP A 17 0.52 -1.41 -1.06
N THR A 18 -0.44 -0.50 -0.81
CA THR A 18 -0.20 0.75 -0.08
C THR A 18 -0.24 0.60 1.43
N LEU A 19 -0.73 -0.54 1.94
CA LEU A 19 -0.66 -0.81 3.37
C LEU A 19 0.80 -0.86 3.83
N PRO A 20 1.18 -0.08 4.86
CA PRO A 20 2.54 -0.05 5.34
C PRO A 20 2.92 -1.41 5.93
N LEU A 21 4.17 -1.81 5.71
CA LEU A 21 4.79 -2.93 6.42
C LEU A 21 5.71 -2.36 7.49
N THR A 22 5.57 -2.83 8.72
CA THR A 22 6.56 -2.61 9.78
C THR A 22 7.37 -3.89 9.97
N ALA A 23 8.67 -3.77 10.23
CA ALA A 23 9.58 -4.89 10.39
C ALA A 23 10.40 -4.71 11.67
N LEU A 24 10.39 -5.72 12.55
CA LEU A 24 11.11 -5.71 13.82
C LEU A 24 11.97 -6.98 13.94
N ILE A 25 13.25 -6.83 14.24
CA ILE A 25 14.14 -7.96 14.55
C ILE A 25 13.81 -8.45 15.96
N GLU A 26 13.17 -9.61 16.08
CA GLU A 26 12.79 -10.19 17.37
C GLU A 26 13.92 -11.02 17.98
N ALA A 27 14.68 -11.71 17.14
CA ALA A 27 15.74 -12.60 17.56
C ALA A 27 16.78 -12.79 16.44
N SER A 28 17.90 -13.41 16.80
CA SER A 28 18.89 -13.91 15.87
C SER A 28 19.30 -15.32 16.27
N GLN A 29 19.50 -16.21 15.31
CA GLN A 29 19.98 -17.56 15.51
C GLN A 29 21.33 -17.77 14.81
N ASN A 30 22.25 -18.46 15.47
CA ASN A 30 23.54 -18.81 14.88
C ASN A 30 23.44 -20.21 14.27
N LEU A 31 23.52 -20.27 12.94
CA LEU A 31 23.71 -21.50 12.20
C LEU A 31 25.21 -21.71 11.96
N GLN A 32 25.62 -22.95 11.67
CA GLN A 32 27.02 -23.36 11.58
C GLN A 32 27.88 -22.50 10.63
N SER A 33 27.27 -21.82 9.65
CA SER A 33 27.97 -20.96 8.67
C SER A 33 27.62 -19.48 8.73
N HIS A 34 26.54 -19.08 9.41
CA HIS A 34 26.06 -17.69 9.43
C HIS A 34 25.03 -17.42 10.55
N THR A 35 24.84 -16.15 10.88
CA THR A 35 23.74 -15.70 11.76
C THR A 35 22.52 -15.35 10.92
N GLU A 36 21.38 -15.95 11.20
CA GLU A 36 20.08 -15.55 10.65
C GLU A 36 19.35 -14.64 11.63
N TYR A 37 18.65 -13.64 11.10
CA TYR A 37 17.79 -12.76 11.87
C TYR A 37 16.33 -13.16 11.64
N ILE A 38 15.57 -13.21 12.73
CA ILE A 38 14.12 -13.46 12.72
C ILE A 38 13.43 -12.10 12.76
N ILE A 39 12.82 -11.73 11.65
CA ILE A 39 12.15 -10.44 11.47
C ILE A 39 10.65 -10.67 11.54
N ARG A 40 9.98 -10.10 12.54
CA ARG A 40 8.52 -10.01 12.54
C ARG A 40 8.08 -8.87 11.65
N VAL A 41 7.30 -9.21 10.65
CA VAL A 41 6.68 -8.27 9.73
C VAL A 41 5.20 -8.16 10.07
N GLN A 42 4.68 -6.94 10.08
CA GLN A 42 3.26 -6.66 10.26
C GLN A 42 2.75 -5.75 9.14
N ARG A 43 1.58 -6.07 8.59
CA ARG A 43 0.91 -5.25 7.58
C ARG A 43 -0.24 -4.44 8.20
N GLY A 44 -0.14 -3.12 8.11
CA GLY A 44 -1.10 -2.22 8.74
C GLY A 44 -1.06 -2.31 10.27
N VAL A 45 -2.18 -1.96 10.92
CA VAL A 45 -2.26 -1.83 12.39
C VAL A 45 -2.79 -3.07 13.12
N SER A 46 -3.26 -4.08 12.39
CA SER A 46 -3.75 -5.30 13.00
C SER A 46 -2.58 -6.20 13.38
N SER A 47 -2.49 -6.58 14.66
CA SER A 47 -1.50 -7.53 15.16
C SER A 47 -1.64 -8.91 14.52
N ASP A 48 -2.86 -9.28 14.14
CA ASP A 48 -3.18 -10.58 13.56
C ASP A 48 -2.66 -10.69 12.12
N ASN A 49 -2.36 -9.56 11.49
CA ASN A 49 -1.74 -9.49 10.16
C ASN A 49 -0.22 -9.39 10.28
N SER A 50 0.39 -10.34 10.97
CA SER A 50 1.84 -10.44 11.14
C SER A 50 2.38 -11.85 10.88
N TRP A 51 3.63 -11.93 10.43
CA TRP A 51 4.34 -13.17 10.13
C TRP A 51 5.84 -12.97 10.38
N GLN A 52 6.62 -14.05 10.31
CA GLN A 52 8.07 -14.02 10.46
C GLN A 52 8.75 -14.25 9.11
N VAL A 53 9.84 -13.52 8.89
CA VAL A 53 10.77 -13.70 7.79
C VAL A 53 12.15 -13.96 8.39
N ASN A 54 12.77 -15.07 7.97
CA ASN A 54 14.11 -15.44 8.40
C ASN A 54 15.08 -15.15 7.28
N THR A 55 16.15 -14.40 7.56
CA THR A 55 17.15 -14.09 6.54
C THR A 55 18.56 -13.98 7.12
N PRO A 56 19.58 -14.52 6.42
CA PRO A 56 20.98 -14.25 6.74
C PRO A 56 21.46 -12.87 6.27
N ASP A 57 20.73 -12.24 5.35
CA ASP A 57 21.07 -10.94 4.79
C ASP A 57 19.87 -10.00 4.79
N ILE A 58 19.97 -8.95 5.61
CA ILE A 58 18.98 -7.87 5.69
C ILE A 58 19.33 -6.76 4.68
N ALA A 59 20.58 -6.68 4.24
CA ALA A 59 21.02 -5.62 3.35
C ALA A 59 20.45 -5.83 1.93
N MET A 60 19.77 -4.81 1.42
CA MET A 60 19.34 -4.77 0.03
C MET A 60 19.94 -3.54 -0.64
N VAL A 61 20.53 -3.73 -1.83
CA VAL A 61 20.92 -2.60 -2.67
C VAL A 61 19.66 -2.05 -3.33
N VAL A 62 19.08 -1.01 -2.73
CA VAL A 62 17.97 -0.26 -3.32
C VAL A 62 18.55 0.92 -4.11
N CYS A 63 18.14 1.08 -5.36
CA CYS A 63 18.71 2.06 -6.30
C CYS A 63 18.81 3.48 -5.72
N GLY A 64 20.02 4.07 -5.78
CA GLY A 64 20.23 5.52 -5.67
C GLY A 64 20.20 6.15 -4.28
N ILE A 65 19.93 5.37 -3.23
CA ILE A 65 20.00 5.83 -1.83
C ILE A 65 21.10 5.05 -1.12
N SER A 66 22.09 5.78 -0.58
CA SER A 66 23.04 5.22 0.37
C SER A 66 22.34 5.09 1.71
N LEU A 67 21.88 3.87 2.01
CA LEU A 67 21.36 3.55 3.32
C LEU A 67 22.54 3.07 4.19
N PRO A 68 22.74 3.63 5.39
CA PRO A 68 23.81 3.20 6.26
C PRO A 68 23.57 1.73 6.64
N LEU A 69 24.49 0.87 6.24
CA LEU A 69 24.50 -0.53 6.64
C LEU A 69 25.53 -0.70 7.75
N PRO A 70 25.21 -1.43 8.84
CA PRO A 70 26.22 -1.76 9.84
C PRO A 70 27.31 -2.64 9.20
N PRO A 71 28.57 -2.53 9.65
CA PRO A 71 29.67 -3.33 9.12
C PRO A 71 29.37 -4.84 9.16
N LYS A 72 29.66 -5.55 8.06
CA LYS A 72 29.63 -7.02 7.98
C LYS A 72 31.05 -7.55 8.19
N LYS A 73 31.32 -8.19 9.33
CA LYS A 73 32.59 -8.91 9.53
C LYS A 73 32.53 -10.24 8.75
N LEU A 74 33.51 -10.48 7.88
CA LEU A 74 33.61 -11.69 7.07
C LEU A 74 34.16 -12.90 7.86
N ILE A 75 34.79 -12.66 9.02
CA ILE A 75 35.39 -13.70 9.87
C ILE A 75 35.10 -13.42 11.35
N GLY A 76 34.44 -14.39 12.01
CA GLY A 76 34.81 -14.91 13.33
C GLY A 76 34.60 -14.09 14.59
N ASN A 77 34.04 -12.88 14.57
CA ASN A 77 33.76 -12.16 15.81
C ASN A 77 32.28 -12.23 16.19
N MET A 78 31.93 -13.21 17.03
CA MET A 78 30.58 -13.43 17.59
C MET A 78 30.38 -12.74 18.94
N ASP A 79 31.18 -11.70 19.23
CA ASP A 79 31.08 -10.95 20.46
C ASP A 79 29.67 -10.39 20.65
N ARG A 80 29.15 -10.49 21.88
CA ARG A 80 27.73 -10.22 22.17
C ARG A 80 27.40 -8.75 21.91
N GLU A 81 28.34 -7.88 22.22
CA GLU A 81 28.30 -6.43 21.99
C GLU A 81 28.26 -6.12 20.50
N PHE A 82 29.05 -6.82 19.68
CA PHE A 82 29.05 -6.66 18.22
C PHE A 82 27.73 -7.13 17.60
N ILE A 83 27.19 -8.27 18.04
CA ILE A 83 25.89 -8.76 17.57
C ILE A 83 24.78 -7.76 17.93
N ALA A 84 24.78 -7.24 19.15
CA ALA A 84 23.80 -6.24 19.59
C ALA A 84 23.93 -4.90 18.84
N GLU A 85 25.14 -4.43 18.57
CA GLU A 85 25.40 -3.25 17.75
C GLU A 85 24.93 -3.46 16.31
N ARG A 86 25.26 -4.61 15.71
CA ARG A 86 24.83 -4.95 14.36
C ARG A 86 23.31 -5.08 14.26
N GLN A 87 22.66 -5.73 15.24
CA GLN A 87 21.19 -5.84 15.28
C GLN A 87 20.54 -4.45 15.34
N ARG A 88 21.07 -3.52 16.14
CA ARG A 88 20.59 -2.13 16.17
C ARG A 88 20.77 -1.43 14.81
N GLY A 89 21.92 -1.58 14.17
CA GLY A 89 22.16 -1.02 12.84
C GLY A 89 21.25 -1.60 11.76
N LEU A 90 20.97 -2.92 11.83
CA LEU A 90 20.06 -3.58 10.91
C LEU A 90 18.60 -3.17 11.15
N GLN A 91 18.20 -2.96 12.40
CA GLN A 91 16.88 -2.41 12.72
C GLN A 91 16.73 -0.99 12.17
N ALA A 92 17.73 -0.12 12.36
CA ALA A 92 17.71 1.23 11.79
C ALA A 92 17.62 1.22 10.25
N TYR A 93 18.26 0.25 9.60
CA TYR A 93 18.12 0.03 8.17
C TYR A 93 16.68 -0.39 7.78
N LEU A 94 16.09 -1.35 8.50
CA LEU A 94 14.69 -1.76 8.30
C LEU A 94 13.71 -0.60 8.47
N ASP A 95 13.92 0.21 9.52
CA ASP A 95 13.13 1.41 9.79
C ASP A 95 13.27 2.40 8.63
N SER A 96 14.49 2.61 8.11
CA SER A 96 14.74 3.51 6.98
C SER A 96 14.01 3.06 5.71
N ILE A 97 14.07 1.78 5.34
CA ILE A 97 13.40 1.30 4.11
C ILE A 97 11.87 1.23 4.24
N THR A 98 11.35 1.00 5.45
CA THR A 98 9.91 0.90 5.69
C THR A 98 9.25 2.27 5.87
N GLN A 99 10.01 3.28 6.30
CA GLN A 99 9.52 4.65 6.45
C GLN A 99 9.72 5.51 5.19
N HIS A 100 10.67 5.16 4.31
CA HIS A 100 10.91 5.95 3.10
C HIS A 100 9.75 5.83 2.08
N PRO A 101 9.07 6.94 1.71
CA PRO A 101 7.79 6.91 0.98
C PRO A 101 7.77 6.15 -0.35
N LEU A 102 8.91 6.10 -1.05
CA LEU A 102 9.03 5.40 -2.34
C LEU A 102 9.63 4.00 -2.25
N ILE A 103 10.46 3.74 -1.24
CA ILE A 103 11.19 2.46 -1.12
C ILE A 103 10.25 1.42 -0.51
N CYS A 104 9.46 1.80 0.49
CA CYS A 104 8.56 0.90 1.20
C CYS A 104 7.49 0.28 0.29
N THR A 105 7.15 0.95 -0.82
CA THR A 105 6.21 0.47 -1.84
C THR A 105 6.89 -0.26 -3.00
N SER A 106 8.22 -0.40 -2.99
CA SER A 106 8.95 -1.07 -4.07
C SER A 106 8.77 -2.59 -4.00
N LEU A 107 8.81 -3.24 -5.17
CA LEU A 107 8.78 -4.70 -5.25
C LEU A 107 9.94 -5.33 -4.47
N PHE A 108 11.13 -4.71 -4.44
CA PHE A 108 12.28 -5.22 -3.70
C PHE A 108 11.95 -5.37 -2.21
N VAL A 109 11.47 -4.30 -1.57
CA VAL A 109 11.15 -4.30 -0.14
C VAL A 109 9.93 -5.16 0.16
N LYS A 110 8.88 -5.07 -0.67
CA LYS A 110 7.68 -5.89 -0.50
C LYS A 110 7.98 -7.38 -0.65
N LYS A 111 8.82 -7.79 -1.61
CA LYS A 111 9.25 -9.19 -1.79
C LYS A 111 10.14 -9.68 -0.67
N PHE A 112 11.00 -8.82 -0.13
CA PHE A 112 11.84 -9.16 1.01
C PHE A 112 11.02 -9.37 2.28
N LEU A 113 10.07 -8.46 2.57
CA LEU A 113 9.26 -8.53 3.79
C LEU A 113 8.05 -9.46 3.68
N ASP A 114 7.58 -9.76 2.46
CA ASP A 114 6.41 -10.59 2.19
C ASP A 114 6.61 -11.46 0.93
N PRO A 115 7.53 -12.44 0.97
CA PRO A 115 7.86 -13.25 -0.21
C PRO A 115 6.66 -14.04 -0.74
N ASN A 116 5.72 -14.43 0.13
CA ASN A 116 4.55 -15.22 -0.26
C ASN A 116 3.64 -14.45 -1.22
N ASN A 117 3.42 -13.15 -0.98
CA ASN A 117 2.52 -12.34 -1.81
C ASN A 117 3.21 -11.66 -3.01
N TYR A 118 4.55 -11.59 -3.02
CA TYR A 118 5.34 -10.86 -4.02
C TYR A 118 6.44 -11.67 -4.73
N SER A 119 6.37 -13.01 -4.69
CA SER A 119 7.31 -13.90 -5.37
C SER A 119 7.11 -13.99 -6.90
N ALA A 120 5.89 -13.70 -7.38
CA ALA A 120 5.50 -13.87 -8.76
C ALA A 120 6.31 -13.00 -9.76
N ASN A 121 6.53 -13.54 -10.96
CA ASN A 121 7.09 -12.78 -12.08
C ASN A 121 5.99 -12.03 -12.84
N TYR A 122 5.60 -10.87 -12.31
CA TYR A 122 4.52 -10.06 -12.88
C TYR A 122 4.74 -9.64 -14.34
N THR A 123 6.00 -9.44 -14.76
CA THR A 123 6.30 -9.07 -16.15
C THR A 123 6.01 -10.22 -17.10
N GLU A 124 6.34 -11.45 -16.73
CA GLU A 124 6.07 -12.65 -17.52
C GLU A 124 4.58 -12.96 -17.59
N ILE A 125 3.87 -12.86 -16.45
CA ILE A 125 2.40 -13.00 -16.40
C ILE A 125 1.74 -11.98 -17.33
N ALA A 126 2.13 -10.71 -17.23
CA ALA A 126 1.59 -9.65 -18.06
C ALA A 126 1.87 -9.90 -19.55
N LEU A 127 3.12 -10.27 -19.91
CA LEU A 127 3.50 -10.54 -21.30
C LEU A 127 2.69 -11.71 -21.88
N GLN A 128 2.48 -12.78 -21.11
CA GLN A 128 1.67 -13.92 -21.54
C GLN A 128 0.23 -13.49 -21.82
N GLN A 129 -0.40 -12.73 -20.91
CA GLN A 129 -1.78 -12.27 -21.08
C GLN A 129 -1.94 -11.28 -22.24
N VAL A 130 -1.03 -10.31 -22.37
CA VAL A 130 -1.00 -9.37 -23.51
C VAL A 130 -0.84 -10.13 -24.82
N SER A 131 0.06 -11.12 -24.88
CA SER A 131 0.27 -11.94 -26.08
C SER A 131 -0.98 -12.74 -26.44
N MET A 132 -1.68 -13.31 -25.45
CA MET A 132 -2.95 -14.00 -25.69
C MET A 132 -4.00 -13.04 -26.25
N PHE A 133 -4.08 -11.82 -25.72
CA PHE A 133 -5.03 -10.82 -26.19
C PHE A 133 -4.75 -10.41 -27.65
N PHE A 134 -3.50 -10.09 -27.98
CA PHE A 134 -3.11 -9.66 -29.34
C PHE A 134 -3.22 -10.76 -30.41
N ARG A 135 -3.28 -12.05 -30.03
CA ARG A 135 -3.66 -13.10 -31.00
C ARG A 135 -5.06 -12.91 -31.57
N SER A 136 -5.96 -12.31 -30.80
CA SER A 136 -7.34 -12.00 -31.23
C SER A 136 -7.50 -10.64 -31.91
N ASP A 137 -6.48 -9.76 -31.82
CA ASP A 137 -6.47 -8.44 -32.45
C ASP A 137 -5.10 -8.18 -33.12
N PRO A 138 -4.87 -8.76 -34.33
CA PRO A 138 -3.55 -8.88 -34.94
C PRO A 138 -2.95 -7.55 -35.42
N LYS A 139 -3.69 -6.44 -35.34
CA LYS A 139 -3.19 -5.10 -35.65
C LYS A 139 -2.21 -4.59 -34.59
N TRP A 140 -2.30 -5.10 -33.36
CA TRP A 140 -1.39 -4.73 -32.29
C TRP A 140 -0.20 -5.68 -32.19
N GLU A 141 0.97 -5.13 -31.91
CA GLU A 141 2.20 -5.89 -31.72
C GLU A 141 3.03 -5.30 -30.59
N VAL A 142 3.53 -6.17 -29.71
CA VAL A 142 4.47 -5.78 -28.64
C VAL A 142 5.85 -5.54 -29.26
N GLN A 143 6.40 -4.34 -29.04
CA GLN A 143 7.77 -4.02 -29.45
C GLN A 143 8.76 -4.39 -28.35
N GLU A 144 8.53 -3.91 -27.13
CA GLU A 144 9.41 -4.20 -25.99
C GLU A 144 8.66 -4.06 -24.65
N PRO A 145 8.99 -4.88 -23.64
CA PRO A 145 8.62 -4.60 -22.26
C PRO A 145 9.39 -3.38 -21.76
N LEU A 146 8.68 -2.44 -21.12
CA LEU A 146 9.29 -1.27 -20.51
C LEU A 146 9.66 -1.58 -19.05
N LYS A 147 10.66 -0.85 -18.53
CA LYS A 147 10.98 -0.87 -17.10
C LYS A 147 9.77 -0.38 -16.29
N ASP A 148 9.74 -0.68 -15.00
CA ASP A 148 8.68 -0.19 -14.09
C ASP A 148 8.70 1.34 -14.01
N MET A 149 8.00 2.01 -14.93
CA MET A 149 7.97 3.47 -15.08
C MET A 149 7.12 4.15 -13.99
N GLY A 150 6.19 3.40 -13.39
CA GLY A 150 5.35 3.83 -12.28
C GLY A 150 5.66 3.05 -10.99
N TRP A 151 5.00 3.45 -9.89
CA TRP A 151 5.25 2.90 -8.55
C TRP A 151 4.49 1.59 -8.26
N ARG A 152 3.44 1.28 -9.01
CA ARG A 152 2.58 0.12 -8.75
C ARG A 152 3.27 -1.17 -9.17
N ILE A 153 3.37 -2.11 -8.23
CA ILE A 153 4.04 -3.40 -8.42
C ILE A 153 3.33 -4.23 -9.50
N ARG A 154 2.00 -4.28 -9.44
CA ARG A 154 1.11 -5.07 -10.31
C ARG A 154 0.58 -4.28 -11.52
N LYS A 155 1.37 -3.29 -11.98
CA LYS A 155 1.13 -2.58 -13.23
C LYS A 155 2.37 -2.68 -14.12
N LYS A 156 2.23 -3.31 -15.28
CA LYS A 156 3.32 -3.55 -16.23
C LYS A 156 3.08 -2.82 -17.53
N TYR A 157 4.18 -2.36 -18.13
CA TYR A 157 4.16 -1.45 -19.26
C TYR A 157 4.87 -2.07 -20.44
N PHE A 158 4.30 -1.91 -21.63
CA PHE A 158 4.88 -2.37 -22.88
C PHE A 158 4.78 -1.26 -23.91
N LEU A 159 5.83 -1.11 -24.71
CA LEU A 159 5.75 -0.32 -25.92
C LEU A 159 5.11 -1.19 -26.99
N VAL A 160 4.04 -0.71 -27.61
CA VAL A 160 3.31 -1.43 -28.64
C VAL A 160 3.14 -0.55 -29.88
N LYS A 161 3.03 -1.19 -31.05
CA LYS A 161 2.71 -0.53 -32.31
C LYS A 161 1.37 -1.04 -32.85
N ASN A 162 0.66 -0.16 -33.54
CA ASN A 162 -0.44 -0.55 -34.41
C ASN A 162 0.12 -0.69 -35.83
N LYS A 163 -0.08 -1.85 -36.47
CA LYS A 163 0.37 -2.12 -37.85
C LYS A 163 -0.28 -1.18 -38.87
N GLU A 164 -1.46 -0.65 -38.56
CA GLU A 164 -2.17 0.34 -39.37
C GLU A 164 -1.59 1.76 -39.18
N GLN A 165 -0.88 2.01 -38.08
CA GLN A 165 -0.27 3.30 -37.73
C GLN A 165 1.20 3.12 -37.33
N PRO A 166 2.08 2.70 -38.26
CA PRO A 166 3.44 2.24 -37.93
C PRO A 166 4.38 3.34 -37.41
N LYS A 167 4.05 4.61 -37.63
CA LYS A 167 4.83 5.77 -37.15
C LYS A 167 4.50 6.14 -35.70
N GLU A 168 3.35 5.72 -35.19
CA GLU A 168 2.92 6.03 -33.84
C GLU A 168 3.39 4.96 -32.85
N ARG A 169 3.67 5.41 -31.63
CA ARG A 169 4.06 4.55 -30.51
C ARG A 169 3.01 4.63 -29.44
N PHE A 170 2.66 3.48 -28.88
CA PHE A 170 1.62 3.39 -27.88
C PHE A 170 2.16 2.75 -26.61
N LEU A 171 1.65 3.24 -25.49
CA LEU A 171 1.87 2.66 -24.18
C LEU A 171 0.74 1.68 -23.89
N LEU A 172 1.07 0.39 -23.79
CA LEU A 172 0.19 -0.59 -23.19
C LEU A 172 0.47 -0.70 -21.70
N SER A 173 -0.59 -0.64 -20.89
CA SER A 173 -0.56 -0.95 -19.46
C SER A 173 -1.40 -2.20 -19.19
N TRP A 174 -0.77 -3.20 -18.58
CA TRP A 174 -1.45 -4.32 -17.95
C TRP A 174 -1.53 -4.08 -16.44
N VAL A 175 -2.70 -4.23 -15.84
CA VAL A 175 -2.96 -3.86 -14.44
C VAL A 175 -3.80 -4.93 -13.76
N ASP A 176 -3.36 -5.46 -12.62
CA ASP A 176 -4.24 -6.25 -11.75
C ASP A 176 -5.38 -5.38 -11.21
N LEU A 177 -6.57 -5.95 -11.10
CA LEU A 177 -7.68 -5.31 -10.41
C LEU A 177 -7.35 -5.20 -8.92
N GLY A 178 -7.73 -4.09 -8.28
CA GLY A 178 -7.40 -3.82 -6.89
C GLY A 178 -8.54 -4.07 -5.90
N PRO A 179 -8.26 -3.96 -4.59
CA PRO A 179 -9.22 -4.22 -3.51
C PRO A 179 -10.49 -3.37 -3.57
N ASP A 180 -10.45 -2.23 -4.23
CA ASP A 180 -11.61 -1.34 -4.37
C ASP A 180 -12.40 -1.58 -5.67
N LYS A 181 -12.23 -2.75 -6.32
CA LYS A 181 -12.96 -3.10 -7.55
C LYS A 181 -14.38 -3.54 -7.18
N PHE A 182 -15.25 -2.55 -6.95
CA PHE A 182 -16.64 -2.78 -6.56
C PHE A 182 -17.60 -2.92 -7.74
N LEU A 183 -17.18 -2.53 -8.96
CA LEU A 183 -17.98 -2.69 -10.16
C LEU A 183 -18.04 -4.15 -10.60
N SER A 184 -19.20 -4.55 -11.12
CA SER A 184 -19.32 -5.81 -11.87
C SER A 184 -18.50 -5.74 -13.16
N ASP A 185 -18.11 -6.88 -13.73
CA ASP A 185 -17.31 -6.89 -14.97
C ASP A 185 -18.01 -6.16 -16.12
N LYS A 186 -19.33 -6.32 -16.22
CA LYS A 186 -20.16 -5.64 -17.22
C LYS A 186 -20.19 -4.12 -17.02
N ASP A 187 -20.35 -3.67 -15.77
CA ASP A 187 -20.38 -2.24 -15.47
C ASP A 187 -19.00 -1.63 -15.64
N LEU A 188 -17.92 -2.34 -15.27
CA LEU A 188 -16.53 -1.93 -15.48
C LEU A 188 -16.21 -1.76 -16.97
N GLN A 189 -16.60 -2.72 -17.82
CA GLN A 189 -16.43 -2.58 -19.27
C GLN A 189 -17.19 -1.37 -19.83
N SER A 190 -18.42 -1.14 -19.36
CA SER A 190 -19.24 0.00 -19.77
C SER A 190 -18.61 1.34 -19.35
N ALA A 191 -18.05 1.36 -18.15
CA ALA A 191 -17.29 2.46 -17.57
C ALA A 191 -16.01 2.79 -18.37
N LEU A 192 -15.19 1.79 -18.70
CA LEU A 192 -13.98 2.00 -19.49
C LEU A 192 -14.32 2.52 -20.89
N LYS A 193 -15.37 1.99 -21.52
CA LYS A 193 -15.85 2.46 -22.83
C LYS A 193 -16.26 3.93 -22.84
N LEU A 194 -16.78 4.45 -21.71
CA LEU A 194 -17.10 5.86 -21.54
C LEU A 194 -15.83 6.73 -21.58
N LEU A 195 -14.74 6.27 -20.95
CA LEU A 195 -13.45 6.94 -20.91
C LEU A 195 -12.67 6.86 -22.24
N SER A 196 -12.97 5.87 -23.08
CA SER A 196 -12.34 5.73 -24.40
C SER A 196 -12.78 6.76 -25.45
N ASN A 197 -13.64 7.69 -25.07
CA ASN A 197 -14.19 8.70 -25.97
C ASN A 197 -13.30 9.96 -26.06
N PRO A 198 -12.90 10.41 -27.25
CA PRO A 198 -11.95 11.52 -27.43
C PRO A 198 -12.48 12.93 -27.11
N SER A 199 -13.74 13.09 -26.70
CA SER A 199 -14.38 14.42 -26.60
C SER A 199 -14.00 15.27 -25.38
N THR A 200 -12.93 14.92 -24.65
CA THR A 200 -12.53 15.66 -23.44
C THR A 200 -11.16 16.32 -23.61
N ALA A 201 -11.12 17.65 -23.50
CA ALA A 201 -9.91 18.42 -23.79
C ALA A 201 -8.77 18.16 -22.79
N TYR A 202 -9.12 17.82 -21.55
CA TYR A 202 -8.19 17.69 -20.42
C TYR A 202 -8.07 16.28 -19.85
N LEU A 203 -8.61 15.25 -20.53
CA LEU A 203 -8.29 13.85 -20.23
C LEU A 203 -7.52 13.27 -21.41
N SER A 204 -6.50 12.47 -21.11
CA SER A 204 -5.74 11.78 -22.15
C SER A 204 -6.59 10.65 -22.74
N PRO A 205 -6.61 10.49 -24.08
CA PRO A 205 -7.44 9.47 -24.70
C PRO A 205 -7.02 8.06 -24.27
N LEU A 206 -8.01 7.24 -23.90
CA LEU A 206 -7.87 5.79 -23.75
C LEU A 206 -8.29 5.14 -25.07
N LEU A 207 -7.31 4.74 -25.89
CA LEU A 207 -7.58 4.26 -27.25
C LEU A 207 -8.17 2.85 -27.26
N PHE A 208 -7.76 2.05 -26.27
CA PHE A 208 -8.19 0.67 -26.14
C PHE A 208 -8.28 0.28 -24.68
N SER A 209 -9.28 -0.52 -24.34
CA SER A 209 -9.42 -1.14 -23.03
C SER A 209 -10.05 -2.53 -23.15
N SER A 210 -9.50 -3.49 -22.42
CA SER A 210 -10.08 -4.83 -22.23
C SER A 210 -9.93 -5.24 -20.78
N THR A 211 -10.87 -6.02 -20.26
CA THR A 211 -10.85 -6.52 -18.89
C THR A 211 -10.97 -8.04 -18.89
N SER A 212 -10.25 -8.68 -17.97
CA SER A 212 -10.43 -10.07 -17.59
C SER A 212 -11.01 -10.15 -16.18
N GLU A 213 -11.14 -11.38 -15.66
CA GLU A 213 -11.60 -11.62 -14.29
C GLU A 213 -10.70 -10.95 -13.23
N SER A 214 -9.40 -10.81 -13.50
CA SER A 214 -8.40 -10.36 -12.53
C SER A 214 -7.56 -9.17 -12.98
N SER A 215 -7.64 -8.73 -14.24
CA SER A 215 -6.78 -7.68 -14.77
C SER A 215 -7.46 -6.81 -15.83
N ALA A 216 -6.81 -5.71 -16.20
CA ALA A 216 -7.18 -4.88 -17.33
C ALA A 216 -5.96 -4.60 -18.23
N LEU A 217 -6.23 -4.51 -19.53
CA LEU A 217 -5.29 -4.12 -20.57
C LEU A 217 -5.75 -2.79 -21.18
N LEU A 218 -4.88 -1.80 -21.16
CA LEU A 218 -5.19 -0.42 -21.54
C LEU A 218 -4.13 0.09 -22.52
N ILE A 219 -4.54 0.77 -23.61
CA ILE A 219 -3.60 1.35 -24.58
C ILE A 219 -3.85 2.84 -24.74
N ARG A 220 -2.76 3.61 -24.71
CA ARG A 220 -2.72 5.08 -24.87
C ARG A 220 -1.59 5.50 -25.80
N PRO A 221 -1.61 6.72 -26.36
CA PRO A 221 -0.43 7.29 -27.00
C PRO A 221 0.75 7.33 -26.03
N PHE A 222 1.95 6.96 -26.50
CA PHE A 222 3.17 7.07 -25.71
C PHE A 222 3.70 8.50 -25.79
N SER A 223 3.99 9.12 -24.64
CA SER A 223 4.61 10.45 -24.60
C SER A 223 6.12 10.34 -24.36
N GLU A 224 6.90 10.76 -25.35
CA GLU A 224 8.35 10.88 -25.24
C GLU A 224 8.77 12.02 -24.28
N ARG A 225 7.89 13.02 -24.03
CA ARG A 225 8.11 14.11 -23.07
C ARG A 225 7.93 13.67 -21.61
N GLY A 226 7.23 12.56 -21.37
CA GLY A 226 6.92 12.07 -20.02
C GLY A 226 5.82 12.86 -19.31
N SER A 227 5.64 12.54 -18.03
CA SER A 227 4.65 13.16 -17.15
C SER A 227 5.13 14.52 -16.61
N LEU A 228 4.23 15.28 -16.00
CA LEU A 228 4.56 16.52 -15.30
C LEU A 228 5.64 16.30 -14.23
N ARG A 229 5.61 15.15 -13.53
CA ARG A 229 6.66 14.81 -12.56
C ARG A 229 8.02 14.61 -13.21
N ASP A 230 8.06 13.99 -14.39
CA ASP A 230 9.31 13.84 -15.14
C ASP A 230 9.88 15.23 -15.53
N GLN A 231 9.01 16.21 -15.82
CA GLN A 231 9.40 17.60 -16.13
C GLN A 231 9.90 18.37 -14.90
N ILE A 232 9.29 18.18 -13.73
CA ILE A 232 9.71 18.77 -12.46
C ILE A 232 11.10 18.25 -12.05
N CYS A 233 11.29 16.93 -12.13
CA CYS A 233 12.55 16.27 -11.77
C CYS A 233 13.60 16.26 -12.91
N LYS A 234 13.28 16.81 -14.09
CA LYS A 234 14.18 16.86 -15.26
C LYS A 234 14.75 15.48 -15.65
N VAL A 235 13.88 14.45 -15.64
CA VAL A 235 14.22 13.05 -15.94
C VAL A 235 13.55 12.54 -17.21
N LYS A 236 14.03 11.40 -17.74
CA LYS A 236 13.46 10.77 -18.94
C LYS A 236 12.40 9.71 -18.57
N PRO A 237 11.28 9.60 -19.30
CA PRO A 237 10.16 8.77 -18.90
C PRO A 237 10.47 7.26 -18.83
N ARG A 238 11.35 6.75 -19.70
CA ARG A 238 11.67 5.31 -19.83
C ARG A 238 12.54 4.74 -18.70
N GLU A 239 13.08 5.57 -17.82
CA GLU A 239 13.81 5.08 -16.65
C GLU A 239 12.85 4.51 -15.59
N SER A 240 13.35 3.61 -14.73
CA SER A 240 12.53 3.03 -13.67
C SER A 240 12.12 4.10 -12.64
N HIS A 241 10.93 3.96 -12.09
CA HIS A 241 10.33 4.91 -11.15
C HIS A 241 11.26 5.25 -9.97
N LEU A 242 11.88 4.24 -9.36
CA LEU A 242 12.83 4.46 -8.27
C LEU A 242 14.07 5.25 -8.72
N LYS A 243 14.63 4.94 -9.90
CA LYS A 243 15.78 5.68 -10.42
C LYS A 243 15.44 7.16 -10.66
N LYS A 244 14.22 7.44 -11.12
CA LYS A 244 13.74 8.79 -11.41
C LYS A 244 13.51 9.64 -10.17
N TYR A 245 12.88 9.07 -9.14
CA TYR A 245 12.27 9.87 -8.06
C TYR A 245 12.79 9.59 -6.66
N CYS A 246 13.57 8.51 -6.45
CA CYS A 246 14.10 8.19 -5.12
C CYS A 246 15.15 9.20 -4.67
N ASN A 247 15.99 9.67 -5.60
CA ASN A 247 16.97 10.74 -5.36
C ASN A 247 17.25 11.49 -6.68
N PRO A 248 16.34 12.39 -7.11
CA PRO A 248 16.48 13.08 -8.39
C PRO A 248 17.69 14.04 -8.35
N LYS A 249 18.52 14.01 -9.40
CA LYS A 249 19.72 14.88 -9.49
C LYS A 249 19.37 16.37 -9.57
N LYS A 250 18.20 16.70 -10.10
CA LYS A 250 17.65 18.05 -10.22
C LYS A 250 16.17 17.97 -9.89
N SER A 251 15.64 18.99 -9.23
CA SER A 251 14.19 19.13 -9.02
C SER A 251 13.89 20.61 -8.85
N GLN A 252 12.89 21.12 -9.58
CA GLN A 252 12.56 22.54 -9.56
C GLN A 252 11.05 22.72 -9.73
N GLY A 253 10.49 23.63 -8.92
CA GLY A 253 9.11 24.09 -9.09
C GLY A 253 8.88 24.74 -10.45
N LEU A 254 7.62 24.90 -10.82
CA LEU A 254 7.20 25.54 -12.06
C LEU A 254 7.13 27.06 -11.90
N GLU A 255 7.11 27.76 -13.02
CA GLU A 255 6.86 29.20 -13.03
C GLU A 255 5.40 29.52 -12.64
N LEU A 256 5.15 30.69 -12.04
CA LEU A 256 3.83 31.09 -11.55
C LEU A 256 2.72 30.91 -12.59
N GLU A 257 2.96 31.35 -13.82
CA GLU A 257 1.99 31.30 -14.90
C GLU A 257 1.66 29.85 -15.29
N GLN A 258 2.63 28.93 -15.21
CA GLN A 258 2.39 27.50 -15.39
C GLN A 258 1.59 26.92 -14.23
N ILE A 259 1.91 27.28 -12.97
CA ILE A 259 1.17 26.84 -11.78
C ILE A 259 -0.30 27.25 -11.89
N LYS A 260 -0.58 28.51 -12.24
CA LYS A 260 -1.95 29.02 -12.42
C LYS A 260 -2.68 28.27 -13.54
N LEU A 261 -2.04 28.14 -14.71
CA LEU A 261 -2.65 27.51 -15.88
C LEU A 261 -2.96 26.03 -15.63
N PHE A 262 -1.98 25.27 -15.13
CA PHE A 262 -2.12 23.84 -14.89
C PHE A 262 -3.08 23.57 -13.74
N GLY A 263 -2.97 24.34 -12.65
CA GLY A 263 -3.91 24.28 -11.52
C GLY A 263 -5.37 24.42 -11.98
N ARG A 264 -5.65 25.41 -12.86
CA ARG A 264 -6.98 25.60 -13.41
C ARG A 264 -7.45 24.43 -14.27
N GLN A 265 -6.64 23.99 -15.24
CA GLN A 265 -7.01 22.89 -16.14
C GLN A 265 -7.27 21.59 -15.38
N ILE A 266 -6.49 21.33 -14.33
CA ILE A 266 -6.70 20.18 -13.44
C ILE A 266 -8.02 20.31 -12.67
N LEU A 267 -8.32 21.48 -12.08
CA LEU A 267 -9.59 21.70 -11.38
C LEU A 267 -10.81 21.55 -12.30
N GLU A 268 -10.76 22.08 -13.53
CA GLU A 268 -11.84 21.89 -14.51
C GLU A 268 -12.01 20.41 -14.87
N SER A 269 -10.91 19.65 -14.96
CA SER A 269 -10.96 18.20 -15.19
C SER A 269 -11.62 17.46 -14.04
N LEU A 270 -11.28 17.80 -12.80
CA LEU A 270 -11.92 17.23 -11.62
C LEU A 270 -13.41 17.57 -11.57
N LYS A 271 -13.77 18.83 -11.84
CA LYS A 271 -15.16 19.27 -11.92
C LYS A 271 -15.93 18.46 -12.97
N LEU A 272 -15.36 18.29 -14.17
CA LEU A 272 -15.95 17.50 -15.24
C LEU A 272 -16.25 16.05 -14.81
N LEU A 273 -15.31 15.43 -14.09
CA LEU A 273 -15.49 14.09 -13.54
C LEU A 273 -16.62 14.09 -12.49
N HIS A 274 -16.59 15.03 -11.55
CA HIS A 274 -17.57 15.13 -10.46
C HIS A 274 -18.99 15.35 -10.99
N ASP A 275 -19.17 16.25 -11.96
CA ASP A 275 -20.44 16.51 -12.64
C ASP A 275 -20.99 15.26 -13.35
N SER A 276 -20.09 14.35 -13.76
CA SER A 276 -20.42 13.07 -14.39
C SER A 276 -20.63 11.92 -13.39
N GLY A 277 -20.48 12.18 -12.08
CA GLY A 277 -20.53 11.14 -11.04
C GLY A 277 -19.29 10.26 -10.97
N LEU A 278 -18.19 10.68 -11.60
CA LEU A 278 -16.87 10.05 -11.52
C LEU A 278 -15.98 10.85 -10.57
N PHE A 279 -14.96 10.20 -10.03
CA PHE A 279 -13.96 10.82 -9.16
C PHE A 279 -12.60 10.25 -9.52
N PHE A 280 -11.54 11.04 -9.36
CA PHE A 280 -10.23 10.61 -9.85
C PHE A 280 -9.50 9.74 -8.83
N GLY A 281 -9.43 10.15 -7.56
CA GLY A 281 -8.77 9.47 -6.44
C GLY A 281 -7.25 9.28 -6.57
N HIS A 282 -6.69 9.56 -7.74
CA HIS A 282 -5.34 9.20 -8.16
C HIS A 282 -4.55 10.39 -8.72
N LEU A 283 -4.97 11.61 -8.41
CA LEU A 283 -4.27 12.81 -8.87
C LEU A 283 -2.89 12.92 -8.22
N HIS A 284 -1.85 12.99 -9.05
CA HIS A 284 -0.47 13.30 -8.66
C HIS A 284 0.31 13.66 -9.92
N ALA A 285 1.52 14.23 -9.79
CA ALA A 285 2.26 14.77 -10.94
C ALA A 285 2.59 13.70 -12.01
N SER A 286 2.75 12.43 -11.63
CA SER A 286 2.96 11.34 -12.61
C SER A 286 1.71 10.93 -13.40
N ASN A 287 0.51 11.37 -13.00
CA ASN A 287 -0.74 11.14 -13.74
C ASN A 287 -1.24 12.39 -14.49
N VAL A 288 -0.34 13.35 -14.72
CA VAL A 288 -0.60 14.53 -15.53
C VAL A 288 0.38 14.55 -16.69
N MET A 289 -0.15 14.63 -17.91
CA MET A 289 0.63 14.83 -19.12
C MET A 289 0.54 16.30 -19.52
N VAL A 290 1.64 16.89 -19.96
CA VAL A 290 1.67 18.28 -20.42
C VAL A 290 2.18 18.31 -21.85
N ASP A 291 1.37 18.85 -22.74
CA ASP A 291 1.73 19.04 -24.13
C ASP A 291 1.29 20.43 -24.59
N ASP A 292 2.27 21.24 -25.03
CA ASP A 292 2.08 22.61 -25.52
C ASP A 292 1.18 23.48 -24.61
N GLY A 293 1.42 23.39 -23.29
CA GLY A 293 0.69 24.15 -22.27
C GLY A 293 -0.68 23.57 -21.87
N VAL A 294 -1.03 22.38 -22.37
CA VAL A 294 -2.28 21.68 -22.03
C VAL A 294 -2.00 20.48 -21.13
N CYS A 295 -2.52 20.52 -19.91
CA CYS A 295 -2.59 19.41 -18.97
C CYS A 295 -3.69 18.43 -19.36
N ARG A 296 -3.33 17.15 -19.41
CA ARG A 296 -4.28 16.04 -19.56
C ARG A 296 -4.08 15.02 -18.45
N LEU A 297 -5.17 14.69 -17.76
CA LEU A 297 -5.16 13.62 -16.76
C LEU A 297 -5.06 12.26 -17.46
N VAL A 298 -4.17 11.39 -16.98
CA VAL A 298 -4.07 9.98 -17.40
C VAL A 298 -4.48 9.06 -16.27
N ASP A 299 -4.75 7.80 -16.60
CA ASP A 299 -5.11 6.75 -15.64
C ASP A 299 -6.36 7.07 -14.78
N VAL A 300 -7.33 7.79 -15.35
CA VAL A 300 -8.61 8.14 -14.71
C VAL A 300 -9.43 6.92 -14.30
N GLU A 301 -9.27 5.81 -15.03
CA GLU A 301 -9.88 4.52 -14.78
C GLU A 301 -9.39 3.82 -13.52
N ASN A 302 -8.28 4.25 -12.91
CA ASN A 302 -7.69 3.57 -11.74
C ASN A 302 -8.72 3.38 -10.61
N GLY A 303 -9.60 4.36 -10.36
CA GLY A 303 -10.65 4.24 -9.34
C GLY A 303 -11.66 3.14 -9.66
N MET A 304 -11.93 2.90 -10.95
CA MET A 304 -12.85 1.86 -11.43
C MET A 304 -12.21 0.48 -11.41
N LEU A 305 -10.91 0.43 -11.67
CA LEU A 305 -10.08 -0.77 -11.53
C LEU A 305 -9.84 -1.15 -10.06
N GLY A 306 -10.20 -0.27 -9.12
CA GLY A 306 -10.08 -0.52 -7.70
C GLY A 306 -8.66 -0.52 -7.16
N VAL A 307 -7.69 -0.05 -7.94
CA VAL A 307 -6.29 -0.02 -7.51
C VAL A 307 -6.10 1.07 -6.45
N PRO A 308 -5.22 0.88 -5.46
CA PRO A 308 -5.05 1.86 -4.41
C PRO A 308 -4.34 3.13 -4.91
N SER A 309 -4.62 4.26 -4.24
CA SER A 309 -4.00 5.56 -4.50
C SER A 309 -2.66 5.69 -3.77
N VAL A 310 -1.68 6.33 -4.41
CA VAL A 310 -0.36 6.57 -3.80
C VAL A 310 -0.47 7.39 -2.50
N LEU A 311 -1.49 8.26 -2.42
CA LEU A 311 -1.73 9.11 -1.25
C LEU A 311 -2.66 8.47 -0.21
N ARG A 312 -3.14 7.23 -0.42
CA ARG A 312 -3.99 6.51 0.54
C ARG A 312 -3.36 6.46 1.94
N PRO A 313 -2.07 6.11 2.11
CA PRO A 313 -1.45 6.08 3.43
C PRO A 313 -1.49 7.44 4.17
N ALA A 314 -1.56 8.56 3.44
CA ALA A 314 -1.65 9.89 4.01
C ALA A 314 -3.10 10.24 4.38
N PHE A 315 -4.06 10.15 3.46
CA PHE A 315 -5.44 10.57 3.73
C PHE A 315 -6.19 9.62 4.67
N THR A 316 -5.83 8.33 4.73
CA THR A 316 -6.45 7.39 5.70
C THR A 316 -6.08 7.75 7.14
N GLN A 317 -5.09 8.61 7.39
CA GLN A 317 -4.78 9.13 8.73
C GLN A 317 -5.66 10.32 9.14
N LEU A 318 -6.41 10.91 8.21
CA LEU A 318 -7.12 12.18 8.34
C LEU A 318 -8.64 11.97 8.23
N ARG A 319 -9.34 11.95 9.37
CA ARG A 319 -10.76 11.55 9.48
C ARG A 319 -11.74 12.39 8.64
N LYS A 320 -11.38 13.62 8.28
CA LYS A 320 -12.22 14.52 7.48
C LYS A 320 -12.08 14.28 5.97
N ILE A 321 -11.05 13.58 5.55
CA ILE A 321 -10.86 13.17 4.15
C ILE A 321 -11.48 11.79 4.01
N ASN A 322 -12.79 11.75 3.82
CA ASN A 322 -13.57 10.51 3.89
C ASN A 322 -14.58 10.34 2.73
N THR A 323 -14.66 11.32 1.83
CA THR A 323 -15.41 11.23 0.58
C THR A 323 -14.48 11.20 -0.62
N ALA A 324 -14.94 10.64 -1.74
CA ALA A 324 -14.18 10.63 -2.99
C ALA A 324 -13.79 12.04 -3.45
N GLU A 325 -14.69 13.02 -3.30
CA GLU A 325 -14.43 14.42 -3.63
C GLU A 325 -13.36 15.04 -2.72
N SER A 326 -13.40 14.75 -1.41
CA SER A 326 -12.38 15.25 -0.48
C SER A 326 -11.01 14.65 -0.78
N ILE A 327 -10.95 13.39 -1.24
CA ILE A 327 -9.70 12.76 -1.69
C ILE A 327 -9.15 13.51 -2.91
N ASP A 328 -10.00 13.86 -3.88
CA ASP A 328 -9.56 14.61 -5.07
C ASP A 328 -9.00 15.99 -4.71
N VAL A 329 -9.65 16.71 -3.80
CA VAL A 329 -9.17 18.02 -3.31
C VAL A 329 -7.85 17.88 -2.57
N PHE A 330 -7.71 16.86 -1.72
CA PHE A 330 -6.46 16.57 -1.02
C PHE A 330 -5.32 16.24 -1.99
N CYS A 331 -5.59 15.38 -2.98
CA CYS A 331 -4.63 15.06 -4.03
C CYS A 331 -4.23 16.31 -4.84
N PHE A 332 -5.18 17.22 -5.10
CA PHE A 332 -4.90 18.49 -5.76
C PHE A 332 -3.97 19.37 -4.92
N GLY A 333 -4.18 19.47 -3.60
CA GLY A 333 -3.27 20.18 -2.69
C GLY A 333 -1.84 19.63 -2.75
N HIS A 334 -1.68 18.31 -2.71
CA HIS A 334 -0.37 17.66 -2.86
C HIS A 334 0.29 17.97 -4.20
N LEU A 335 -0.47 17.93 -5.29
CA LEU A 335 0.04 18.25 -6.63
C LEU A 335 0.41 19.73 -6.75
N LEU A 336 -0.41 20.64 -6.24
CA LEU A 336 -0.13 22.07 -6.22
C LEU A 336 1.15 22.37 -5.42
N TYR A 337 1.35 21.67 -4.29
CA TYR A 337 2.58 21.77 -3.52
C TYR A 337 3.79 21.31 -4.36
N GLU A 338 3.69 20.14 -5.01
CA GLU A 338 4.77 19.61 -5.86
C GLU A 338 5.08 20.54 -7.05
N MET A 339 4.07 21.14 -7.69
CA MET A 339 4.26 22.14 -8.74
C MET A 339 4.94 23.41 -8.21
N THR A 340 4.65 23.81 -6.97
CA THR A 340 5.20 25.05 -6.36
C THR A 340 6.65 24.87 -5.91
N TYR A 341 6.94 23.78 -5.19
CA TYR A 341 8.24 23.58 -4.54
C TYR A 341 9.15 22.60 -5.28
N GLY A 342 8.67 21.98 -6.36
CA GLY A 342 9.42 20.98 -7.13
C GLY A 342 9.61 19.66 -6.40
N ARG A 343 8.90 19.42 -5.29
CA ARG A 343 8.95 18.20 -4.49
C ARG A 343 7.64 18.00 -3.73
N PRO A 344 7.24 16.76 -3.41
CA PRO A 344 6.09 16.52 -2.53
C PRO A 344 6.34 17.07 -1.11
N PRO A 345 5.29 17.33 -0.32
CA PRO A 345 5.45 17.71 1.08
C PRO A 345 6.03 16.54 1.89
N ASP A 346 6.91 16.84 2.85
CA ASP A 346 7.56 15.82 3.70
C ASP A 346 6.54 15.11 4.62
N SER A 347 5.54 15.85 5.08
CA SER A 347 4.39 15.30 5.82
C SER A 347 3.17 16.21 5.67
N VAL A 348 2.00 15.68 6.02
CA VAL A 348 0.75 16.43 6.16
C VAL A 348 0.17 16.21 7.56
N PRO A 349 -0.47 17.21 8.18
CA PRO A 349 -0.72 18.57 7.66
C PRO A 349 0.55 19.45 7.54
N VAL A 350 0.45 20.55 6.79
CA VAL A 350 1.50 21.55 6.56
C VAL A 350 1.07 22.90 7.10
N ASP A 351 1.66 23.34 8.21
CA ASP A 351 1.39 24.67 8.78
C ASP A 351 2.52 25.67 8.50
N GLN A 352 3.74 25.17 8.27
CA GLN A 352 4.91 25.96 7.95
C GLN A 352 5.34 25.66 6.52
N PHE A 353 4.97 26.54 5.60
CA PHE A 353 5.36 26.44 4.20
C PHE A 353 6.78 26.98 4.03
N PRO A 354 7.62 26.34 3.19
CA PRO A 354 8.89 26.93 2.79
C PRO A 354 8.67 28.31 2.17
N SER A 355 9.69 29.17 2.19
CA SER A 355 9.63 30.50 1.56
C SER A 355 9.28 30.34 0.09
N ALA A 356 8.01 30.64 -0.26
CA ALA A 356 7.52 30.61 -1.62
C ALA A 356 7.39 32.03 -2.16
N PRO A 357 7.66 32.25 -3.45
CA PRO A 357 7.53 33.56 -4.06
C PRO A 357 6.07 34.03 -4.25
N HIS A 358 5.06 33.19 -3.96
CA HIS A 358 3.68 33.44 -4.40
C HIS A 358 2.63 33.25 -3.28
N ALA A 359 2.29 34.34 -2.59
CA ALA A 359 1.34 34.33 -1.47
C ALA A 359 -0.05 33.77 -1.84
N ALA A 360 -0.55 34.05 -3.05
CA ALA A 360 -1.85 33.54 -3.50
C ALA A 360 -1.89 32.01 -3.59
N VAL A 361 -0.81 31.37 -4.08
CA VAL A 361 -0.71 29.91 -4.15
C VAL A 361 -0.61 29.31 -2.74
N VAL A 362 0.16 29.94 -1.86
CA VAL A 362 0.28 29.51 -0.45
C VAL A 362 -1.07 29.58 0.26
N SER A 363 -1.88 30.60 0.02
CA SER A 363 -3.23 30.69 0.60
C SER A 363 -4.12 29.51 0.19
N VAL A 364 -4.07 29.11 -1.09
CA VAL A 364 -4.80 27.92 -1.56
C VAL A 364 -4.26 26.65 -0.90
N LEU A 365 -2.94 26.50 -0.82
CA LEU A 365 -2.32 25.36 -0.13
C LEU A 365 -2.70 25.28 1.34
N GLN A 366 -2.72 26.41 2.06
CA GLN A 366 -3.16 26.50 3.46
C GLN A 366 -4.62 26.06 3.61
N SER A 367 -5.50 26.44 2.67
CA SER A 367 -6.91 26.03 2.70
C SER A 367 -7.14 24.53 2.51
N ILE A 368 -6.13 23.77 2.04
CA ILE A 368 -6.24 22.33 1.75
C ILE A 368 -5.38 21.48 2.69
N LEU A 369 -4.12 21.85 2.90
CA LEU A 369 -3.11 21.03 3.55
C LEU A 369 -2.83 21.41 5.01
N SER A 370 -3.36 22.53 5.52
CA SER A 370 -3.12 22.95 6.91
C SER A 370 -3.77 22.01 7.93
N THR A 371 -3.33 22.12 9.19
CA THR A 371 -3.94 21.40 10.31
C THR A 371 -5.42 21.74 10.45
N ASP A 372 -5.79 23.01 10.22
CA ASP A 372 -7.19 23.43 10.28
C ASP A 372 -8.00 22.81 9.15
N ALA A 373 -7.54 22.89 7.90
CA ALA A 373 -8.23 22.27 6.76
C ALA A 373 -8.44 20.75 6.96
N CYS A 374 -7.42 20.05 7.48
CA CYS A 374 -7.50 18.62 7.76
C CYS A 374 -8.46 18.25 8.91
N LYS A 375 -8.86 19.22 9.76
CA LYS A 375 -9.76 19.03 10.91
C LYS A 375 -11.16 19.58 10.69
N SER A 376 -11.27 20.67 9.94
CA SER A 376 -12.49 21.45 9.73
C SER A 376 -13.16 21.06 8.41
N GLY A 377 -12.38 20.60 7.43
CA GLY A 377 -12.83 20.27 6.07
C GLY A 377 -12.10 21.12 5.03
N MET A 378 -12.05 20.63 3.80
CA MET A 378 -11.42 21.33 2.67
C MET A 378 -12.49 21.97 1.77
N PRO A 379 -12.15 23.03 1.01
CA PRO A 379 -13.02 23.60 -0.01
C PRO A 379 -13.44 22.56 -1.06
N THR A 380 -14.57 22.79 -1.72
CA THR A 380 -14.99 21.97 -2.88
C THR A 380 -14.25 22.39 -4.15
N VAL A 381 -14.19 21.51 -5.16
CA VAL A 381 -13.60 21.85 -6.47
C VAL A 381 -14.25 23.10 -7.09
N PRO A 382 -15.59 23.26 -7.11
CA PRO A 382 -16.22 24.50 -7.59
C PRO A 382 -15.81 25.74 -6.79
N ALA A 383 -15.65 25.65 -5.47
CA ALA A 383 -15.20 26.77 -4.65
C ALA A 383 -13.74 27.16 -4.97
N LEU A 384 -12.86 26.17 -5.19
CA LEU A 384 -11.48 26.41 -5.60
C LEU A 384 -11.40 27.13 -6.95
N ILE A 385 -12.24 26.77 -7.92
CA ILE A 385 -12.34 27.41 -9.23
C ILE A 385 -12.80 28.88 -9.12
N GLN A 386 -13.66 29.18 -8.15
CA GLN A 386 -14.17 30.54 -7.90
C GLN A 386 -13.20 31.44 -7.15
N THR A 387 -12.10 30.90 -6.61
CA THR A 387 -11.11 31.69 -5.86
C THR A 387 -10.57 32.82 -6.74
N PRO A 388 -10.69 34.10 -6.31
CA PRO A 388 -10.27 35.26 -7.10
C PRO A 388 -8.76 35.26 -7.25
N SER A 389 -8.33 34.58 -8.29
CA SER A 389 -7.00 34.64 -8.85
C SER A 389 -7.23 34.89 -10.33
N GLU A 390 -6.36 35.66 -10.97
CA GLU A 390 -6.37 36.01 -12.40
C GLU A 390 -6.17 34.78 -13.31
N MET A 391 -6.89 33.71 -12.99
CA MET A 391 -6.75 32.33 -13.44
C MET A 391 -7.71 32.07 -14.60
N ILE A 392 -7.88 33.06 -15.47
CA ILE A 392 -8.85 33.03 -16.57
C ILE A 392 -8.13 33.17 -17.90
N ARG A 393 -7.97 32.05 -18.60
CA ARG A 393 -8.37 31.99 -20.00
C ARG A 393 -9.69 31.24 -20.08
N ASN A 394 -10.52 31.61 -21.05
CA ASN A 394 -11.67 30.81 -21.44
C ASN A 394 -11.16 29.41 -21.81
N LEU A 395 -11.33 28.46 -20.90
CA LEU A 395 -11.05 27.07 -21.17
C LEU A 395 -12.18 26.55 -22.05
N THR A 396 -11.83 25.80 -23.08
CA THR A 396 -12.82 25.20 -23.98
C THR A 396 -13.77 24.32 -23.16
N GLY A 397 -15.07 24.58 -23.28
CA GLY A 397 -16.09 23.76 -22.63
C GLY A 397 -15.92 22.30 -23.03
N SER A 398 -15.56 21.46 -22.08
CA SER A 398 -15.44 20.01 -22.26
C SER A 398 -16.64 19.36 -21.60
N VAL A 399 -17.30 18.45 -22.31
CA VAL A 399 -18.46 17.72 -21.80
C VAL A 399 -18.19 16.23 -21.93
N LEU A 400 -18.31 15.52 -20.82
CA LEU A 400 -18.30 14.07 -20.81
C LEU A 400 -19.68 13.59 -21.28
N ARG A 401 -19.74 12.53 -22.09
CA ARG A 401 -21.03 12.00 -22.57
C ARG A 401 -21.92 11.67 -21.38
N GLN A 402 -23.24 11.84 -21.58
CA GLN A 402 -24.22 11.48 -20.56
C GLN A 402 -24.03 10.03 -20.12
N VAL A 403 -23.75 9.85 -18.83
CA VAL A 403 -23.56 8.53 -18.23
C VAL A 403 -24.92 7.82 -18.22
N PRO A 404 -25.04 6.60 -18.77
CA PRO A 404 -26.29 5.83 -18.71
C PRO A 404 -26.78 5.67 -17.27
N SER A 405 -28.09 5.79 -17.04
CA SER A 405 -28.68 5.78 -15.69
C SER A 405 -28.27 4.55 -14.87
N ARG A 406 -28.30 3.36 -15.48
CA ARG A 406 -27.85 2.11 -14.84
C ARG A 406 -26.38 2.19 -14.40
N LEU A 407 -25.51 2.70 -15.26
CA LEU A 407 -24.08 2.82 -14.95
C LEU A 407 -23.86 3.87 -13.86
N LYS A 408 -24.61 4.97 -13.89
CA LYS A 408 -24.57 6.02 -12.86
C LYS A 408 -24.88 5.47 -11.46
N GLU A 409 -25.91 4.62 -11.34
CA GLU A 409 -26.22 3.95 -10.06
C GLU A 409 -25.14 2.95 -9.64
N ALA A 410 -24.57 2.20 -10.57
CA ALA A 410 -23.45 1.29 -10.28
C ALA A 410 -22.21 2.05 -9.76
N LEU A 411 -21.87 3.17 -10.39
CA LEU A 411 -20.77 4.05 -9.97
C LEU A 411 -21.02 4.66 -8.59
N LYS A 412 -22.26 5.08 -8.32
CA LYS A 412 -22.66 5.60 -7.00
C LYS A 412 -22.55 4.53 -5.91
N SER A 413 -22.95 3.29 -6.20
CA SER A 413 -22.80 2.16 -5.27
C SER A 413 -21.32 1.81 -5.02
N ALA A 414 -20.51 1.77 -6.07
CA ALA A 414 -19.07 1.56 -5.97
C ALA A 414 -18.38 2.67 -5.16
N LYS A 415 -18.75 3.93 -5.37
CA LYS A 415 -18.31 5.08 -4.56
C LYS A 415 -18.62 4.87 -3.08
N GLY A 416 -19.86 4.54 -2.74
CA GLY A 416 -20.27 4.31 -1.35
C GLY A 416 -19.49 3.17 -0.68
N SER A 417 -19.14 2.13 -1.46
CA SER A 417 -18.33 1.01 -0.98
C SER A 417 -16.87 1.40 -0.70
N LEU A 418 -16.28 2.23 -1.56
CA LEU A 418 -14.94 2.82 -1.36
C LEU A 418 -14.90 3.69 -0.11
N GLU A 419 -15.86 4.59 0.05
CA GLU A 419 -15.95 5.50 1.20
C GLU A 419 -16.19 4.73 2.51
N LYS A 420 -17.02 3.69 2.47
CA LYS A 420 -17.23 2.80 3.62
C LYS A 420 -15.94 2.10 4.04
N ARG A 421 -15.18 1.52 3.10
CA ARG A 421 -13.90 0.88 3.40
C ARG A 421 -12.91 1.87 4.00
N LEU A 422 -12.81 3.07 3.43
CA LEU A 422 -11.95 4.14 3.97
C LEU A 422 -12.34 4.51 5.41
N HIS A 423 -13.64 4.62 5.68
CA HIS A 423 -14.14 4.93 7.02
C HIS A 423 -13.79 3.83 8.04
N GLU A 424 -13.91 2.56 7.66
CA GLU A 424 -13.52 1.42 8.48
C GLU A 424 -12.01 1.42 8.78
N GLU A 425 -11.17 1.70 7.77
CA GLU A 425 -9.73 1.83 7.93
C GLU A 425 -9.36 2.99 8.88
N GLN A 426 -9.96 4.16 8.69
CA GLN A 426 -9.78 5.32 9.57
C GLN A 426 -10.18 5.01 11.01
N ARG A 427 -11.28 4.27 11.20
CA ARG A 427 -11.74 3.84 12.53
C ARG A 427 -10.73 2.90 13.18
N MET A 428 -10.22 1.91 12.46
CA MET A 428 -9.20 0.97 12.94
C MET A 428 -7.91 1.70 13.33
N LEU A 429 -7.40 2.58 12.47
CA LEU A 429 -6.20 3.37 12.75
C LEU A 429 -6.37 4.27 13.98
N HIS A 430 -7.53 4.91 14.12
CA HIS A 430 -7.82 5.75 15.27
C HIS A 430 -7.89 4.96 16.58
N GLN A 431 -8.56 3.78 16.56
CA GLN A 431 -8.61 2.89 17.71
C GLN A 431 -7.21 2.40 18.10
N HIS A 432 -6.41 1.97 17.11
CA HIS A 432 -5.03 1.57 17.33
C HIS A 432 -4.21 2.70 17.98
N ARG A 433 -4.22 3.91 17.41
CA ARG A 433 -3.51 5.08 17.97
C ARG A 433 -3.92 5.39 19.41
N ARG A 434 -5.21 5.26 19.74
CA ARG A 434 -5.71 5.45 21.11
C ARG A 434 -5.16 4.38 22.05
N LEU A 435 -5.17 3.11 21.64
CA LEU A 435 -4.62 2.00 22.42
C LEU A 435 -3.11 2.13 22.62
N THR A 436 -2.36 2.43 21.57
CA THR A 436 -0.90 2.64 21.65
C THR A 436 -0.54 3.79 22.59
N ARG A 437 -1.27 4.92 22.53
CA ARG A 437 -1.08 6.04 23.47
C ARG A 437 -1.39 5.62 24.91
N ALA A 438 -2.50 4.91 25.13
CA ALA A 438 -2.86 4.42 26.46
C ALA A 438 -1.82 3.43 27.02
N GLN A 439 -1.29 2.53 26.18
CA GLN A 439 -0.22 1.60 26.54
C GLN A 439 1.08 2.33 26.87
N SER A 440 1.46 3.34 26.08
CA SER A 440 2.66 4.15 26.35
C SER A 440 2.55 4.92 27.67
N HIS A 441 1.36 5.46 27.98
CA HIS A 441 1.09 6.13 29.26
C HIS A 441 1.10 5.13 30.43
N TYR A 442 0.49 3.95 30.26
CA TYR A 442 0.48 2.88 31.27
C TYR A 442 1.89 2.31 31.54
N GLY A 443 2.74 2.29 30.52
CA GLY A 443 4.13 1.83 30.57
C GLY A 443 5.16 2.90 30.96
N SER A 444 4.75 4.17 31.11
CA SER A 444 5.62 5.27 31.52
C SER A 444 6.21 5.04 32.91
N GLU A 445 7.48 5.41 33.08
CA GLU A 445 8.17 5.33 34.38
C GLU A 445 7.47 6.13 35.47
N GLU A 446 6.83 7.25 35.14
CA GLU A 446 6.03 8.06 36.08
C GLU A 446 4.80 7.32 36.58
N GLU A 447 4.07 6.66 35.69
CA GLU A 447 2.87 5.89 36.04
C GLU A 447 3.25 4.60 36.79
N LYS A 448 4.35 3.93 36.41
CA LYS A 448 4.93 2.82 37.19
C LYS A 448 5.33 3.26 38.60
N LYS A 449 5.99 4.42 38.75
CA LYS A 449 6.35 5.01 40.05
C LYS A 449 5.09 5.35 40.87
N ARG A 450 4.08 5.98 40.25
CA ARG A 450 2.80 6.29 40.90
C ARG A 450 2.10 5.05 41.43
N ARG A 451 2.08 3.95 40.66
CA ARG A 451 1.52 2.66 41.13
C ARG A 451 2.31 2.02 42.25
N LYS A 452 3.63 2.05 42.19
CA LYS A 452 4.47 1.60 43.30
C LYS A 452 4.18 2.38 44.58
N ILE A 453 3.97 3.69 44.48
CA ILE A 453 3.60 4.55 45.63
C ILE A 453 2.20 4.21 46.15
N LEU A 454 1.21 4.08 45.27
CA LEU A 454 -0.17 3.73 45.65
C LEU A 454 -0.26 2.32 46.27
N ALA A 455 0.48 1.34 45.73
CA ALA A 455 0.58 0.01 46.30
C ALA A 455 1.22 0.02 47.70
N ARG A 456 2.28 0.82 47.90
CA ARG A 456 2.89 1.02 49.23
C ARG A 456 1.94 1.69 50.22
N LYS A 457 1.15 2.69 49.78
CA LYS A 457 0.14 3.33 50.63
C LYS A 457 -0.99 2.37 51.01
N LYS A 458 -1.49 1.59 50.05
CA LYS A 458 -2.54 0.58 50.28
C LYS A 458 -2.06 -0.53 51.21
N CYS A 459 -0.81 -0.98 51.06
CA CYS A 459 -0.19 -1.95 51.96
C CYS A 459 -0.08 -1.41 53.39
N ARG A 460 0.37 -0.15 53.57
CA ARG A 460 0.43 0.49 54.89
C ARG A 460 -0.97 0.63 55.53
N GLN A 461 -1.98 0.97 54.74
CA GLN A 461 -3.35 1.08 55.22
C GLN A 461 -3.91 -0.27 55.68
N SER A 462 -3.65 -1.35 54.93
CA SER A 462 -4.02 -2.72 55.35
C SER A 462 -3.24 -3.23 56.57
N THR A 463 -2.05 -2.69 56.85
CA THR A 463 -1.30 -3.03 58.07
C THR A 463 -1.90 -2.34 59.30
N CYS A 464 -2.34 -1.08 59.17
CA CYS A 464 -3.02 -0.36 60.25
C CYS A 464 -4.43 -0.93 60.55
N GLU A 465 -5.19 -1.33 59.51
CA GLU A 465 -6.50 -1.98 59.70
C GLU A 465 -6.39 -3.35 60.40
N ASN A 466 -5.31 -4.10 60.15
CA ASN A 466 -5.04 -5.36 60.87
C ASN A 466 -4.55 -5.16 62.33
N GLU A 467 -4.05 -3.98 62.70
CA GLU A 467 -3.67 -3.67 64.08
C GLU A 467 -4.87 -3.22 64.93
N GLU A 468 -5.89 -2.61 64.32
CA GLU A 468 -7.13 -2.23 65.03
C GLU A 468 -8.04 -3.44 65.32
N ASP A 469 -8.06 -4.46 64.47
CA ASP A 469 -8.90 -5.67 64.63
C ASP A 469 -8.42 -6.64 65.74
N VAL A 470 -7.22 -6.43 66.29
CA VAL A 470 -6.67 -7.26 67.39
C VAL A 470 -7.02 -6.69 68.78
N SER A 471 -7.57 -5.48 68.88
CA SER A 471 -7.76 -4.79 70.16
C SER A 471 -9.19 -4.76 70.73
N VAL A 472 -10.20 -5.30 70.04
CA VAL A 472 -11.59 -5.28 70.55
C VAL A 472 -12.23 -6.66 70.52
N ARG A 473 -11.80 -7.52 71.46
CA ARG A 473 -12.59 -8.68 71.90
C ARG A 473 -12.99 -8.47 73.35
N ASN A 474 -14.08 -7.75 73.60
CA ASN A 474 -14.92 -8.04 74.75
C ASN A 474 -16.33 -7.44 74.66
N ASN A 475 -17.30 -8.29 75.01
CA ASN A 475 -18.58 -7.99 75.66
C ASN A 475 -19.91 -8.05 74.85
N ASN A 476 -20.63 -9.13 75.19
CA ASN A 476 -22.06 -9.44 75.25
C ASN A 476 -23.18 -8.44 74.88
N ASN A 477 -24.13 -9.01 74.11
CA ASN A 477 -25.59 -9.09 74.31
C ASN A 477 -26.55 -7.93 73.96
N SER A 478 -27.74 -8.35 73.51
CA SER A 478 -29.05 -7.67 73.41
C SER A 478 -29.46 -6.98 72.09
N GLY A 479 -30.34 -7.67 71.34
CA GLY A 479 -31.77 -7.34 71.26
C GLY A 479 -32.25 -6.04 70.57
N SER A 480 -32.85 -6.25 69.38
CA SER A 480 -34.07 -5.60 68.84
C SER A 480 -34.06 -4.15 68.31
N GLY A 481 -34.65 -3.97 67.11
CA GLY A 481 -35.55 -2.84 66.84
C GLY A 481 -35.40 -2.06 65.51
N ALA A 482 -36.01 -2.58 64.44
CA ALA A 482 -36.72 -1.90 63.34
C ALA A 482 -36.32 -0.47 62.85
N SER A 483 -36.06 -0.32 61.53
CA SER A 483 -36.97 0.28 60.52
C SER A 483 -36.26 0.65 59.20
N SER A 484 -36.90 0.29 58.07
CA SER A 484 -36.62 0.66 56.66
C SER A 484 -37.91 1.30 56.08
N PRO A 485 -38.02 1.93 54.88
CA PRO A 485 -37.16 1.88 53.66
C PRO A 485 -37.03 3.29 52.96
N PRO A 486 -36.78 3.50 51.63
CA PRO A 486 -36.43 2.61 50.49
C PRO A 486 -35.31 3.12 49.53
N THR A 487 -34.71 2.23 48.71
CA THR A 487 -34.65 2.27 47.21
C THR A 487 -33.58 1.34 46.61
N CYS A 488 -33.97 0.65 45.54
CA CYS A 488 -33.29 -0.37 44.72
C CYS A 488 -32.44 0.24 43.58
N PRO A 489 -31.83 -0.53 42.63
CA PRO A 489 -31.19 -1.85 42.71
C PRO A 489 -29.77 -1.91 42.07
N SER A 490 -28.99 -2.90 42.49
CA SER A 490 -27.68 -3.28 41.95
C SER A 490 -27.76 -4.25 40.76
N SER A 491 -26.70 -4.25 39.93
CA SER A 491 -26.32 -5.36 39.03
C SER A 491 -25.25 -6.25 39.68
N PRO A 492 -25.09 -7.53 39.26
CA PRO A 492 -24.55 -8.59 40.11
C PRO A 492 -23.02 -8.74 40.09
N THR A 493 -22.48 -9.14 41.24
CA THR A 493 -21.08 -9.56 41.43
C THR A 493 -21.02 -11.11 41.47
N PRO A 494 -20.01 -11.77 40.86
CA PRO A 494 -19.88 -13.23 40.85
C PRO A 494 -19.29 -13.79 42.17
N PRO A 495 -19.45 -15.10 42.45
CA PRO A 495 -19.04 -15.72 43.72
C PRO A 495 -17.53 -16.03 43.80
N PRO A 496 -16.96 -16.22 45.01
CA PRO A 496 -15.54 -16.49 45.21
C PRO A 496 -15.23 -17.99 45.03
N ALA A 497 -14.18 -18.29 44.25
CA ALA A 497 -13.68 -19.65 44.06
C ALA A 497 -12.57 -19.98 45.07
N THR A 498 -12.78 -21.11 45.74
CA THR A 498 -11.80 -21.91 46.47
C THR A 498 -10.56 -22.25 45.62
N GLY A 499 -9.40 -22.35 46.29
CA GLY A 499 -8.09 -22.54 45.68
C GLY A 499 -7.95 -23.78 44.80
N SER A 500 -7.10 -23.68 43.78
CA SER A 500 -6.60 -24.81 43.02
C SER A 500 -5.17 -24.55 42.53
N THR A 501 -4.39 -25.62 42.58
CA THR A 501 -2.98 -25.81 42.20
C THR A 501 -2.67 -25.45 40.74
N PRO A 502 -1.39 -25.22 40.37
CA PRO A 502 -1.01 -24.91 38.99
C PRO A 502 -1.24 -26.11 38.05
N PRO A 503 -1.57 -25.88 36.76
CA PRO A 503 -1.80 -26.94 35.79
C PRO A 503 -0.48 -27.61 35.32
N PRO A 504 -0.53 -28.90 34.93
CA PRO A 504 0.62 -29.61 34.36
C PRO A 504 0.94 -29.12 32.92
N PRO A 505 2.17 -29.37 32.41
CA PRO A 505 2.55 -29.01 31.05
C PRO A 505 1.77 -29.79 29.99
N PRO A 506 1.63 -29.25 28.76
CA PRO A 506 0.89 -29.89 27.68
C PRO A 506 1.58 -31.17 27.17
N PRO A 507 0.82 -32.17 26.69
CA PRO A 507 1.37 -33.39 26.11
C PRO A 507 2.05 -33.12 24.76
N ALA A 508 3.06 -33.94 24.44
CA ALA A 508 3.75 -33.94 23.15
C ALA A 508 2.77 -34.21 21.97
N PRO A 509 3.01 -33.65 20.78
CA PRO A 509 2.19 -33.90 19.61
C PRO A 509 2.23 -35.38 19.19
N PRO A 510 1.12 -35.95 18.68
CA PRO A 510 1.09 -37.34 18.22
C PRO A 510 2.00 -37.55 17.02
N LEU A 511 2.66 -38.71 16.98
CA LEU A 511 3.44 -39.18 15.83
C LEU A 511 2.55 -39.24 14.57
N ALA A 512 3.10 -38.79 13.44
CA ALA A 512 2.42 -38.82 12.16
C ALA A 512 2.02 -40.27 11.78
N PRO A 513 0.81 -40.48 11.21
CA PRO A 513 0.42 -41.78 10.70
C PRO A 513 1.31 -42.18 9.51
N PRO A 514 1.55 -43.49 9.30
CA PRO A 514 2.31 -43.97 8.15
C PRO A 514 1.61 -43.58 6.83
N PRO A 515 2.37 -43.41 5.73
CA PRO A 515 1.81 -43.04 4.45
C PRO A 515 0.82 -44.10 3.94
N PRO A 516 -0.27 -43.70 3.27
CA PRO A 516 -1.24 -44.65 2.72
C PRO A 516 -0.59 -45.50 1.62
N THR A 517 -0.85 -46.80 1.68
CA THR A 517 -0.59 -47.78 0.62
C THR A 517 -1.29 -47.36 -0.66
N ALA A 518 -0.59 -47.46 -1.79
CA ALA A 518 -1.11 -47.15 -3.11
C ALA A 518 -2.32 -48.03 -3.44
N PRO A 519 -3.43 -47.47 -3.99
CA PRO A 519 -4.50 -48.28 -4.53
C PRO A 519 -4.07 -48.93 -5.85
N ASP A 520 -4.39 -50.21 -5.98
CA ASP A 520 -4.24 -51.00 -7.20
C ASP A 520 -4.86 -50.30 -8.41
N SER A 521 -4.06 -50.17 -9.45
CA SER A 521 -4.45 -49.65 -10.75
C SER A 521 -5.36 -50.63 -11.47
N SER A 522 -6.64 -50.27 -11.64
CA SER A 522 -7.42 -50.75 -12.77
C SER A 522 -8.35 -49.65 -13.30
N SER A 523 -8.23 -49.42 -14.61
CA SER A 523 -9.07 -48.58 -15.49
C SER A 523 -8.87 -47.05 -15.45
N SER A 524 -7.94 -46.55 -16.27
CA SER A 524 -8.08 -45.25 -16.94
C SER A 524 -7.51 -45.30 -18.36
N PRO A 525 -8.11 -44.56 -19.33
CA PRO A 525 -7.86 -44.73 -20.77
C PRO A 525 -6.48 -44.19 -21.22
N PRO A 526 -5.95 -44.64 -22.37
CA PRO A 526 -4.57 -44.37 -22.75
C PRO A 526 -4.31 -42.89 -23.09
N PRO A 527 -3.11 -42.34 -22.74
CA PRO A 527 -2.72 -40.99 -23.09
C PRO A 527 -2.19 -40.87 -24.54
N PRO A 528 -2.21 -39.66 -25.13
CA PRO A 528 -1.83 -39.42 -26.53
C PRO A 528 -0.32 -39.66 -26.79
N PRO A 529 0.05 -40.07 -28.02
CA PRO A 529 1.42 -40.42 -28.38
C PRO A 529 2.31 -39.16 -28.41
N GLY A 530 3.27 -39.09 -27.49
CA GLY A 530 4.26 -38.01 -27.41
C GLY A 530 4.83 -37.77 -26.02
N ARG A 531 4.05 -38.08 -24.97
CA ARG A 531 4.49 -37.87 -23.58
C ARG A 531 5.48 -38.93 -23.07
N ALA A 532 5.40 -40.16 -23.60
CA ALA A 532 6.31 -41.26 -23.23
C ALA A 532 7.73 -41.08 -23.77
N ALA A 533 7.90 -40.48 -24.95
CA ALA A 533 9.21 -40.23 -25.57
C ALA A 533 10.03 -39.15 -24.83
N LEU A 534 9.35 -38.14 -24.26
CA LEU A 534 10.01 -37.08 -23.49
C LEU A 534 10.50 -37.60 -22.13
N LEU A 535 9.71 -38.48 -21.49
CA LEU A 535 10.06 -39.04 -20.18
C LEU A 535 11.21 -40.07 -20.26
N SER A 536 11.30 -40.86 -21.34
CA SER A 536 12.44 -41.76 -21.53
C SER A 536 13.75 -41.02 -21.81
N SER A 537 13.69 -39.85 -22.48
CA SER A 537 14.84 -39.00 -22.74
C SER A 537 15.38 -38.32 -21.48
N ILE A 538 14.51 -37.98 -20.52
CA ILE A 538 14.90 -37.37 -19.24
C ILE A 538 15.52 -38.41 -18.29
N GLN A 539 15.00 -39.65 -18.29
CA GLN A 539 15.51 -40.72 -17.40
C GLN A 539 16.86 -41.32 -17.84
N THR A 540 17.28 -41.10 -19.10
CA THR A 540 18.53 -41.66 -19.66
C THR A 540 19.67 -40.64 -19.77
N PHE A 541 19.53 -39.45 -19.15
CA PHE A 541 20.56 -38.42 -19.18
C PHE A 541 21.83 -38.84 -18.42
N SER A 542 22.92 -39.07 -19.16
CA SER A 542 24.25 -39.35 -18.60
C SER A 542 25.21 -38.21 -18.89
N LYS A 543 25.59 -37.49 -17.84
CA LYS A 543 26.52 -36.33 -17.90
C LYS A 543 27.87 -36.68 -18.55
N GLY A 544 28.29 -37.95 -18.51
CA GLY A 544 29.55 -38.43 -19.08
C GLY A 544 29.59 -38.52 -20.61
N LYS A 545 28.46 -38.36 -21.31
CA LYS A 545 28.38 -38.41 -22.78
C LYS A 545 28.35 -37.03 -23.46
N LEU A 546 28.47 -35.94 -22.69
CA LEU A 546 28.53 -34.59 -23.26
C LEU A 546 29.92 -34.34 -23.86
N LYS A 547 29.96 -33.93 -25.14
CA LYS A 547 31.20 -33.44 -25.77
C LYS A 547 31.67 -32.19 -25.02
N LYS A 548 32.98 -32.11 -24.71
CA LYS A 548 33.59 -30.89 -24.20
C LYS A 548 33.43 -29.79 -25.25
N ALA A 549 32.89 -28.64 -24.85
CA ALA A 549 32.82 -27.46 -25.68
C ALA A 549 34.14 -26.68 -25.56
N ASP A 550 34.83 -26.45 -26.68
CA ASP A 550 35.95 -25.51 -26.72
C ASP A 550 35.40 -24.10 -26.56
N THR A 551 35.76 -23.46 -25.45
CA THR A 551 35.41 -22.08 -25.14
C THR A 551 36.65 -21.21 -25.37
N ALA A 552 36.58 -20.34 -26.38
CA ALA A 552 37.61 -19.34 -26.64
C ALA A 552 37.46 -18.18 -25.63
N ASP A 553 38.15 -18.31 -24.50
CA ASP A 553 38.24 -17.25 -23.49
C ASP A 553 39.13 -16.10 -23.99
N ARG A 554 38.56 -14.90 -24.11
CA ARG A 554 39.28 -13.66 -24.50
C ARG A 554 39.34 -12.65 -23.35
N SER A 555 39.26 -13.09 -22.10
CA SER A 555 39.18 -12.20 -20.93
C SER A 555 40.53 -11.70 -20.39
N THR A 556 41.65 -11.90 -21.08
CA THR A 556 42.92 -11.28 -20.67
C THR A 556 43.04 -9.83 -21.16
N PRO A 557 43.32 -8.86 -20.27
CA PRO A 557 43.65 -7.50 -20.67
C PRO A 557 45.00 -7.50 -21.40
N ARG A 558 45.06 -6.85 -22.56
CA ARG A 558 46.34 -6.48 -23.18
C ARG A 558 46.84 -5.24 -22.45
N PHE A 559 48.02 -5.35 -21.84
CA PHE A 559 48.78 -4.23 -21.28
C PHE A 559 49.21 -3.26 -22.36
#